data_AF-S8CSR8-F1
#
_entry.id   AF-S8CSR8-F1
#
_cell.length_a   1.000
_cell.length_b   1.000
_cell.length_c   1.000
_cell.angle_alpha   90.00
_cell.angle_beta   90.00
_cell.angle_gamma   90.00
#
_symmetry.space_group_name_H-M   'P 1'
#
loop_
_entity.id
_entity.type
_entity.pdbx_description
1 polymer ?
#
loop_
_entity_poly.entity_id
_entity_poly.type
_entity_poly.pdbx_seq_one_letter_code
_entity_poly.pdbx_strand_id
1 'polypeptide(L)'
;LLILVLSVLSAIPAGLAQNCNCTAALCCSKYGYCGTSDAYCGAGCQSGPCNGPPPSNGVSVTDIVTEDFFYGIVNNQAGGVNCSGDGFYTRAAFIDALGFYPQFGTVGSADDSKREIAAFFAHVTHETG
;
A
#
# COMPACT_ATOMS: atom_id res chain seq x y z
N LEU A 1 -43.89 35.96 25.34
CA LEU A 1 -44.89 35.69 24.29
C LEU A 1 -44.57 36.57 23.09
N LEU A 2 -43.54 36.21 22.33
CA LEU A 2 -43.17 36.83 21.06
C LEU A 2 -42.69 35.68 20.18
N ILE A 3 -43.43 35.48 19.10
CA ILE A 3 -43.46 34.29 18.27
C ILE A 3 -42.39 34.45 17.19
N LEU A 4 -41.87 33.33 16.68
CA LEU A 4 -41.24 33.19 15.36
C LEU A 4 -39.90 33.94 15.13
N VAL A 5 -38.78 33.25 15.34
CA VAL A 5 -37.71 33.25 14.31
C VAL A 5 -37.13 31.84 14.17
N LEU A 6 -37.72 31.12 13.21
CA LEU A 6 -37.12 30.15 12.30
C LEU A 6 -36.04 29.20 12.85
N SER A 7 -36.50 27.99 13.16
CA SER A 7 -36.03 26.74 12.56
C SER A 7 -34.98 26.89 11.45
N VAL A 8 -33.71 26.64 11.79
CA VAL A 8 -32.89 25.70 11.03
C VAL A 8 -32.13 24.86 12.04
N LEU A 9 -32.83 23.87 12.63
CA LEU A 9 -32.13 22.67 13.03
C LEU A 9 -31.72 22.02 11.71
N SER A 10 -30.57 22.41 11.17
CA SER A 10 -29.90 21.64 10.15
C SER A 10 -29.48 20.34 10.84
N ALA A 11 -30.43 19.42 10.97
CA ALA A 11 -30.12 18.02 10.93
C ALA A 11 -29.34 17.85 9.63
N ILE A 12 -28.03 17.75 9.74
CA ILE A 12 -27.19 17.17 8.72
C ILE A 12 -27.25 15.68 9.02
N PRO A 13 -28.15 14.87 8.41
CA PRO A 13 -27.95 13.43 8.42
C PRO A 13 -26.85 13.14 7.39
N ALA A 14 -25.60 13.34 7.76
CA ALA A 14 -24.46 12.86 6.98
C ALA A 14 -23.53 12.01 7.85
N GLY A 15 -24.13 11.18 8.71
CA GLY A 15 -23.52 9.94 9.21
C GLY A 15 -23.80 8.75 8.29
N LEU A 16 -24.26 8.98 7.06
CA LEU A 16 -24.47 7.92 6.08
C LEU A 16 -23.17 7.70 5.34
N ALA A 17 -22.39 6.74 5.81
CA ALA A 17 -21.76 5.71 4.99
C ALA A 17 -20.62 5.04 5.78
N GLN A 18 -21.00 4.22 6.78
CA GLN A 18 -20.10 3.22 7.38
C GLN A 18 -20.46 1.80 6.89
N ASN A 19 -21.46 1.69 6.00
CA ASN A 19 -22.07 0.41 5.62
C ASN A 19 -22.28 0.27 4.11
N CYS A 20 -21.50 0.99 3.29
CA CYS A 20 -21.44 0.86 1.84
C CYS A 20 -22.80 0.82 1.10
N ASN A 21 -23.80 1.55 1.58
CA ASN A 21 -25.12 1.59 0.95
C ASN A 21 -25.15 2.63 -0.19
N CYS A 22 -24.16 2.55 -1.08
CA CYS A 22 -23.91 3.49 -2.16
C CYS A 22 -24.85 3.25 -3.34
N THR A 23 -25.14 4.31 -4.10
CA THR A 23 -25.80 4.17 -5.41
C THR A 23 -24.86 3.42 -6.37
N ALA A 24 -25.41 2.75 -7.38
CA ALA A 24 -24.66 1.84 -8.26
C ALA A 24 -23.46 2.49 -9.01
N ALA A 25 -23.44 3.82 -9.13
CA ALA A 25 -22.36 4.56 -9.80
C ALA A 25 -21.27 5.08 -8.84
N LEU A 26 -21.40 4.84 -7.53
CA LEU A 26 -20.46 5.33 -6.51
C LEU A 26 -19.65 4.17 -5.92
N CYS A 27 -18.36 4.42 -5.69
CA CYS A 27 -17.48 3.52 -4.97
C CYS A 27 -17.70 3.65 -3.47
N CYS A 28 -17.62 2.53 -2.75
CA CYS A 28 -17.50 2.53 -1.31
C CYS A 28 -16.03 2.49 -0.89
N SER A 29 -15.56 3.54 -0.23
CA SER A 29 -14.19 3.61 0.29
C SER A 29 -13.93 2.56 1.37
N LYS A 30 -12.67 2.32 1.70
CA LYS A 30 -12.28 1.46 2.84
C LYS A 30 -12.84 1.91 4.20
N TYR A 31 -13.31 3.16 4.27
CA TYR A 31 -13.92 3.75 5.46
C TYR A 31 -15.44 3.74 5.41
N GLY A 32 -16.03 3.06 4.42
CA GLY A 32 -17.46 2.88 4.26
C GLY A 32 -18.15 3.99 3.46
N TYR A 33 -17.44 5.06 3.07
CA TYR A 33 -18.03 6.27 2.47
C TYR A 33 -18.24 6.15 0.97
N CYS A 34 -19.26 6.82 0.43
CA CYS A 34 -19.59 6.78 -1.00
C CYS A 34 -19.00 7.98 -1.77
N GLY A 35 -18.35 7.73 -2.91
CA GLY A 35 -17.82 8.79 -3.77
C GLY A 35 -17.22 8.23 -5.06
N THR A 36 -16.67 9.11 -5.90
CA THR A 36 -16.10 8.76 -7.21
C THR A 36 -14.61 9.08 -7.36
N SER A 37 -14.01 9.77 -6.39
CA SER A 37 -12.57 10.08 -6.45
C SER A 37 -11.73 8.87 -6.04
N ASP A 38 -10.43 8.92 -6.29
CA ASP A 38 -9.50 7.85 -5.92
C ASP A 38 -9.50 7.54 -4.41
N ALA A 39 -9.82 8.52 -3.56
CA ALA A 39 -10.00 8.29 -2.12
C ALA A 39 -11.15 7.32 -1.78
N TYR A 40 -12.10 7.14 -2.70
CA TYR A 40 -13.24 6.22 -2.56
C TYR A 40 -13.09 4.97 -3.42
N CYS A 41 -12.63 5.13 -4.65
CA CYS A 41 -12.52 4.05 -5.63
C CYS A 41 -11.16 3.34 -5.60
N GLY A 42 -10.13 3.93 -5.00
CA GLY A 42 -8.79 3.41 -4.98
C GLY A 42 -8.58 2.27 -3.97
N ALA A 43 -7.38 2.19 -3.42
CA ALA A 43 -6.96 1.09 -2.55
C ALA A 43 -7.91 0.84 -1.37
N GLY A 44 -8.39 -0.41 -1.25
CA GLY A 44 -9.31 -0.83 -0.19
C GLY A 44 -10.78 -0.46 -0.44
N CYS A 45 -11.14 -0.04 -1.65
CA CYS A 45 -12.53 0.11 -2.05
C CYS A 45 -13.30 -1.22 -1.83
N GLN A 46 -14.43 -1.14 -1.15
CA GLN A 46 -15.20 -2.30 -0.67
C GLN A 46 -16.26 -2.75 -1.70
N SER A 47 -16.83 -1.82 -2.46
CA SER A 47 -17.89 -2.10 -3.44
C SER A 47 -18.06 -0.97 -4.46
N GLY A 48 -18.80 -1.23 -5.54
CA GLY A 48 -19.03 -0.29 -6.63
C GLY A 48 -17.94 -0.38 -7.72
N PRO A 49 -17.77 0.65 -8.56
CA PRO A 49 -16.78 0.67 -9.64
C PRO A 49 -15.37 0.95 -9.09
N CYS A 50 -14.89 0.10 -8.19
CA CYS A 50 -13.56 0.20 -7.61
C CYS A 50 -12.47 0.14 -8.70
N ASN A 51 -11.44 0.96 -8.55
CA ASN A 51 -10.24 0.89 -9.34
C ASN A 51 -9.55 -0.45 -9.06
N GLY A 52 -9.19 -1.16 -10.13
CA GLY A 52 -8.29 -2.30 -10.01
C GLY A 52 -6.93 -1.87 -9.46
N PRO A 53 -6.10 -2.83 -8.99
CA PRO A 53 -4.72 -2.53 -8.66
C PRO A 53 -4.04 -1.84 -9.86
N PRO A 54 -3.18 -0.83 -9.63
CA PRO A 54 -2.34 -0.28 -10.66
C PRO A 54 -1.69 -1.36 -11.53
N PRO A 55 -1.65 -1.18 -12.86
CA PRO A 55 -1.06 -2.17 -13.75
C PRO A 55 0.43 -2.33 -13.43
N SER A 56 0.90 -3.57 -13.57
CA SER A 56 2.33 -3.86 -13.48
C SER A 56 3.06 -3.23 -14.65
N ASN A 57 4.26 -2.73 -14.39
CA ASN A 57 5.17 -2.16 -15.38
C ASN A 57 6.04 -3.21 -16.10
N GLY A 58 5.83 -4.50 -15.83
CA GLY A 58 6.56 -5.61 -16.44
C GLY A 58 7.97 -5.82 -15.89
N VAL A 59 8.39 -5.07 -14.86
CA VAL A 59 9.67 -5.28 -14.19
C VAL A 59 9.62 -6.53 -13.32
N SER A 60 10.71 -7.30 -13.38
CA SER A 60 10.96 -8.42 -12.47
C SER A 60 11.76 -7.95 -11.26
N VAL A 61 11.14 -8.00 -10.07
CA VAL A 61 11.84 -7.68 -8.81
C VAL A 61 12.99 -8.65 -8.56
N THR A 62 12.87 -9.90 -8.99
CA THR A 62 13.94 -10.90 -8.86
C THR A 62 15.16 -10.57 -9.71
N ASP A 63 14.96 -9.85 -10.82
CA ASP A 63 16.04 -9.45 -11.72
C ASP A 63 16.76 -8.19 -11.22
N ILE A 64 16.04 -7.31 -10.49
CA ILE A 64 16.64 -6.15 -9.81
C ILE A 64 17.37 -6.61 -8.54
N VAL A 65 16.71 -7.42 -7.71
CA VAL A 65 17.26 -7.95 -6.47
C VAL A 65 17.98 -9.25 -6.80
N THR A 66 19.15 -9.12 -7.44
CA THR A 66 20.03 -10.27 -7.71
C THR A 66 20.60 -10.84 -6.42
N GLU A 67 21.20 -12.02 -6.50
CA GLU A 67 21.85 -12.65 -5.35
C GLU A 67 23.01 -11.81 -4.81
N ASP A 68 23.87 -11.31 -5.70
CA ASP A 68 24.97 -10.41 -5.36
C ASP A 68 24.48 -9.10 -4.74
N PHE A 69 23.38 -8.52 -5.26
CA PHE A 69 22.80 -7.31 -4.69
C PHE A 69 22.25 -7.57 -3.28
N PHE A 70 21.47 -8.64 -3.11
CA PHE A 70 20.86 -8.98 -1.83
C PHE A 70 21.91 -9.25 -0.76
N TYR A 71 22.86 -10.16 -1.02
CA TYR A 71 23.91 -10.48 -0.07
C TYR A 71 24.93 -9.35 0.07
N GLY A 72 25.10 -8.51 -0.97
CA GLY A 72 25.84 -7.27 -0.87
C GLY A 72 25.24 -6.31 0.17
N ILE A 73 23.92 -6.26 0.35
CA ILE A 73 23.29 -5.44 1.39
C ILE A 73 23.40 -6.12 2.76
N VAL A 74 22.99 -7.38 2.85
CA VAL A 74 22.96 -8.12 4.13
C VAL A 74 24.35 -8.20 4.76
N ASN A 75 25.37 -8.53 3.99
CA ASN A 75 26.73 -8.69 4.51
C ASN A 75 27.41 -7.37 4.89
N ASN A 76 26.99 -6.25 4.31
CA ASN A 76 27.58 -4.94 4.60
C ASN A 76 26.88 -4.20 5.73
N GLN A 77 25.60 -4.49 6.02
CA GLN A 77 24.79 -3.70 6.95
C GLN A 77 24.28 -4.50 8.14
N ALA A 78 23.92 -5.77 8.01
CA ALA A 78 23.41 -6.60 9.12
C ALA A 78 24.53 -7.11 10.06
N GLY A 79 25.45 -6.25 10.51
CA GLY A 79 26.55 -6.64 11.41
C GLY A 79 27.61 -7.62 10.84
N GLY A 80 27.62 -7.83 9.52
CA GLY A 80 28.50 -8.83 8.88
C GLY A 80 28.12 -10.27 9.24
N VAL A 81 28.96 -11.23 8.83
CA VAL A 81 28.78 -12.70 8.99
C VAL A 81 28.80 -13.18 10.46
N ASN A 82 28.47 -12.33 11.43
CA ASN A 82 28.55 -12.60 12.88
C ASN A 82 27.48 -11.84 13.68
N CYS A 83 26.28 -11.67 13.13
CA CYS A 83 25.13 -11.12 13.85
C CYS A 83 24.11 -12.23 14.17
N SER A 84 23.20 -11.99 15.11
CA SER A 84 22.11 -12.93 15.42
C SER A 84 21.19 -13.21 14.23
N GLY A 85 21.19 -12.34 13.22
CA GLY A 85 20.44 -12.49 11.97
C GLY A 85 21.21 -13.20 10.85
N ASP A 86 22.42 -13.68 11.10
CA ASP A 86 23.21 -14.39 10.07
C ASP A 86 22.49 -15.68 9.65
N GLY A 87 22.35 -15.86 8.34
CA GLY A 87 21.56 -16.93 7.74
C GLY A 87 20.03 -16.82 7.90
N PHE A 88 19.51 -15.85 8.67
CA PHE A 88 18.06 -15.65 8.84
C PHE A 88 17.46 -14.94 7.61
N TYR A 89 18.10 -13.87 7.14
CA TYR A 89 17.66 -13.14 5.95
C TYR A 89 18.20 -13.81 4.68
N THR A 90 17.34 -14.55 3.99
CA THR A 90 17.70 -15.23 2.74
C THR A 90 16.97 -14.61 1.54
N ARG A 91 17.64 -14.58 0.38
CA ARG A 91 17.01 -14.11 -0.87
C ARG A 91 15.80 -14.96 -1.24
N ALA A 92 15.85 -16.26 -0.97
CA ALA A 92 14.73 -17.16 -1.22
C ALA A 92 13.48 -16.77 -0.41
N ALA A 93 13.63 -16.48 0.89
CA ALA A 93 12.52 -16.02 1.71
C ALA A 93 11.98 -14.66 1.25
N PHE A 94 12.86 -13.75 0.81
CA PHE A 94 12.44 -12.49 0.20
C PHE A 94 11.60 -12.71 -1.06
N ILE A 95 12.02 -13.60 -1.97
CA ILE A 95 11.29 -13.91 -3.20
C ILE A 95 9.94 -14.57 -2.89
N ASP A 96 9.90 -15.51 -1.94
CA ASP A 96 8.65 -16.14 -1.51
C ASP A 96 7.66 -15.09 -0.98
N ALA A 97 8.16 -14.10 -0.21
CA ALA A 97 7.35 -13.00 0.29
C ALA A 97 6.71 -12.14 -0.83
N LEU A 98 7.36 -12.01 -2.00
CA LEU A 98 6.81 -11.27 -3.14
C LEU A 98 5.47 -11.85 -3.63
N GLY A 99 5.22 -13.14 -3.43
CA GLY A 99 3.95 -13.79 -3.76
C GLY A 99 2.76 -13.20 -3.01
N PHE A 100 2.98 -12.62 -1.84
CA PHE A 100 1.94 -11.97 -1.03
C PHE A 100 1.75 -10.48 -1.37
N TYR A 101 2.72 -9.87 -2.05
CA TYR A 101 2.75 -8.44 -2.37
C TYR A 101 3.03 -8.23 -3.87
N PRO A 102 2.09 -8.62 -4.77
CA PRO A 102 2.32 -8.61 -6.22
C PRO A 102 2.58 -7.21 -6.82
N GLN A 103 2.27 -6.14 -6.06
CA GLN A 103 2.47 -4.76 -6.48
C GLN A 103 3.82 -4.17 -6.03
N PHE A 104 4.53 -4.85 -5.12
CA PHE A 104 5.79 -4.36 -4.58
C PHE A 104 6.84 -4.29 -5.69
N GLY A 105 7.40 -3.11 -5.94
CA GLY A 105 8.45 -2.90 -6.94
C GLY A 105 7.98 -3.12 -8.37
N THR A 106 6.68 -3.18 -8.66
CA THR A 106 6.14 -3.44 -10.01
C THR A 106 5.20 -2.36 -10.51
N VAL A 107 4.97 -1.29 -9.74
CA VAL A 107 4.06 -0.19 -10.09
C VAL A 107 4.85 1.06 -10.51
N GLY A 108 4.36 1.76 -11.52
CA GLY A 108 4.99 3.00 -12.02
C GLY A 108 6.06 2.73 -13.08
N SER A 109 7.07 3.59 -13.16
CA SER A 109 8.21 3.41 -14.08
C SER A 109 9.21 2.37 -13.55
N ALA A 110 10.13 1.90 -14.40
CA ALA A 110 11.22 1.03 -13.96
C ALA A 110 12.15 1.70 -12.92
N ASP A 111 12.26 3.03 -12.96
CA ASP A 111 12.99 3.78 -11.94
C ASP A 111 12.20 3.87 -10.63
N ASP A 112 10.86 3.86 -10.68
CA ASP A 112 10.02 3.78 -9.47
C ASP A 112 10.23 2.44 -8.77
N SER A 113 10.26 1.34 -9.53
CA SER A 113 10.60 0.00 -9.02
C SER A 113 11.94 -0.02 -8.29
N LYS A 114 13.00 0.52 -8.91
CA LYS A 114 14.33 0.57 -8.28
C LYS A 114 14.34 1.41 -7.01
N ARG A 115 13.65 2.56 -7.02
CA ARG A 115 13.56 3.43 -5.83
C ARG A 115 12.77 2.79 -4.70
N GLU A 116 11.66 2.12 -5.00
CA GLU A 116 10.86 1.41 -3.99
C GLU A 116 11.69 0.29 -3.34
N ILE A 117 12.35 -0.54 -4.16
CA ILE A 117 13.22 -1.62 -3.68
C ILE A 117 14.37 -1.05 -2.83
N ALA A 118 15.03 0.02 -3.28
CA ALA A 118 16.10 0.66 -2.53
C ALA A 118 15.61 1.25 -1.20
N ALA A 119 14.44 1.91 -1.20
CA ALA A 119 13.85 2.48 0.01
C ALA A 119 13.46 1.38 1.01
N PHE A 120 12.91 0.27 0.54
CA PHE A 120 12.59 -0.89 1.37
C PHE A 120 13.83 -1.43 2.08
N PHE A 121 14.90 -1.74 1.32
CA PHE A 121 16.12 -2.26 1.92
C PHE A 121 16.78 -1.24 2.85
N ALA A 122 16.85 0.04 2.48
CA ALA A 122 17.41 1.09 3.34
C ALA A 122 16.66 1.20 4.68
N HIS A 123 15.34 1.09 4.67
CA HIS A 123 14.54 1.14 5.89
C HIS A 123 14.73 -0.12 6.73
N VAL A 124 14.60 -1.31 6.14
CA VAL A 124 14.77 -2.58 6.88
C VAL A 124 16.16 -2.68 7.49
N THR A 125 17.22 -2.33 6.75
CA THR A 125 18.58 -2.35 7.30
C THR A 125 18.76 -1.38 8.47
N HIS A 126 18.09 -0.22 8.44
CA HIS A 126 18.13 0.72 9.56
C HIS A 126 17.47 0.14 10.81
N GLU A 127 16.33 -0.53 10.65
CA GLU A 127 15.59 -1.13 11.77
C GLU A 127 16.28 -2.38 12.33
N THR A 128 17.05 -3.12 11.50
CA THR A 128 17.67 -4.40 11.90
C THR A 128 19.14 -4.31 12.30
N GLY A 129 19.79 -3.15 12.11
CA GLY A 129 21.12 -2.84 12.63
C GLY A 129 22.26 -3.11 11.67
#